data_AF-A0A399Z067-F1
#
_entry.id   AF-A0A399Z067-F1
#
_cell.length_a   1.000
_cell.length_b   1.000
_cell.length_c   1.000
_cell.angle_alpha   90.00
_cell.angle_beta   90.00
_cell.angle_gamma   90.00
#
_symmetry.space_group_name_H-M   'P 1'
#
loop_
_entity.id
_entity.type
_entity.pdbx_description
1 polymer ?
#
loop_
_entity_poly.entity_id
_entity_poly.type
_entity_poly.pdbx_seq_one_letter_code
_entity_poly.pdbx_strand_id
1 'polypeptide(L)'
;MASIFLSRDGNISVFKVGVGFAIVGGLLIVGGFILAAIEQNSFRAPLDVAVPPETTVLATDELSPASQRVFYESLLEPEDVYRYYDQLLAEHEGVDINDPNRERCVRSPSRGEFESYKPGDGSVPFEYRCLFQQTSLLGIDRATMITIQPGVRNDATGQNFEGTTRIDYEQYWEP
;
A
#
# COMPACT_ATOMS: atom_id res chain seq x y z
N MET A 1 6.40 -46.31 -6.76
CA MET A 1 5.69 -45.30 -7.58
C MET A 1 6.16 -45.37 -9.04
N ALA A 2 5.74 -46.40 -9.78
CA ALA A 2 5.94 -46.48 -11.25
C ALA A 2 5.14 -47.68 -11.80
N SER A 3 3.83 -47.55 -12.01
CA SER A 3 3.06 -48.57 -12.73
C SER A 3 1.62 -48.16 -13.11
N ILE A 4 1.39 -46.89 -13.48
CA ILE A 4 0.04 -46.45 -13.93
C ILE A 4 -0.02 -46.23 -15.45
N PHE A 5 1.12 -46.19 -16.15
CA PHE A 5 1.18 -45.84 -17.58
C PHE A 5 1.44 -46.99 -18.56
N LEU A 6 1.76 -48.19 -18.09
CA LEU A 6 2.09 -49.32 -18.98
C LEU A 6 0.99 -50.37 -18.97
N SER A 7 0.23 -50.47 -20.07
CA SER A 7 -0.51 -51.69 -20.38
C SER A 7 0.47 -52.81 -20.74
N ARG A 8 0.07 -54.06 -20.46
CA ARG A 8 0.85 -55.30 -20.59
C ARG A 8 1.42 -55.59 -22.01
N ASP A 9 1.02 -54.81 -23.01
CA ASP A 9 1.40 -54.98 -24.43
C ASP A 9 2.36 -53.91 -24.98
N GLY A 10 2.90 -53.01 -24.15
CA GLY A 10 3.93 -52.04 -24.57
C GLY A 10 3.46 -50.89 -25.46
N ASN A 11 2.16 -50.80 -25.79
CA ASN A 11 1.60 -49.74 -26.62
C ASN A 11 1.02 -48.61 -25.74
N ILE A 12 1.48 -47.38 -25.95
CA ILE A 12 0.99 -46.20 -25.22
C ILE A 12 -0.46 -45.96 -25.63
N SER A 13 -1.40 -46.14 -24.70
CA SER A 13 -2.82 -45.89 -24.96
C SER A 13 -3.06 -44.39 -25.06
N VAL A 14 -3.28 -43.90 -26.29
CA VAL A 14 -3.61 -42.49 -26.59
C VAL A 14 -4.78 -41.99 -25.75
N PHE A 15 -5.75 -42.85 -25.44
CA PHE A 15 -6.89 -42.52 -24.58
C PHE A 15 -6.47 -42.21 -23.13
N LYS A 16 -5.61 -43.04 -22.52
CA LYS A 16 -5.12 -42.80 -21.14
C LYS A 16 -4.30 -41.52 -21.04
N VAL A 17 -3.48 -41.25 -22.06
CA VAL A 17 -2.71 -40.01 -22.18
C VAL A 17 -3.63 -38.80 -22.33
N GLY A 18 -4.65 -38.89 -23.20
CA GLY A 18 -5.64 -37.84 -23.40
C GLY A 18 -6.44 -37.52 -22.14
N VAL A 19 -6.89 -38.54 -21.39
CA VAL A 19 -7.57 -38.33 -20.10
C VAL A 19 -6.64 -37.69 -19.07
N GLY A 20 -5.37 -38.11 -19.02
CA GLY A 20 -4.37 -37.48 -18.16
C GLY A 20 -4.20 -35.98 -18.46
N PHE A 21 -4.07 -35.62 -19.74
CA PHE A 21 -4.00 -34.21 -20.15
C PHE A 21 -5.29 -33.43 -19.86
N ALA A 22 -6.46 -34.05 -20.04
CA ALA A 22 -7.74 -33.40 -19.72
C ALA A 22 -7.86 -33.08 -18.23
N ILE A 23 -7.45 -34.00 -17.35
CA ILE A 23 -7.45 -33.77 -15.89
C ILE A 23 -6.49 -32.64 -15.52
N VAL A 24 -5.25 -32.69 -16.02
CA VAL A 24 -4.25 -31.65 -15.76
C VAL A 24 -4.73 -30.29 -16.26
N GLY A 25 -5.25 -30.23 -17.49
CA GLY A 25 -5.82 -29.01 -18.05
C GLY A 25 -6.97 -28.45 -17.22
N GLY A 26 -7.89 -29.31 -16.78
CA GLY A 26 -8.98 -28.92 -15.88
C GLY A 26 -8.49 -28.34 -14.55
N LEU A 27 -7.49 -28.98 -13.92
CA LEU A 27 -6.88 -28.48 -12.68
C LEU A 27 -6.21 -27.12 -12.86
N LEU A 28 -5.53 -26.88 -13.98
CA LEU A 28 -4.90 -25.59 -14.27
C LEU A 28 -5.94 -24.48 -14.44
N ILE A 29 -7.07 -24.75 -15.12
CA ILE A 29 -8.16 -23.78 -15.29
C ILE A 29 -8.78 -23.41 -13.94
N VAL A 30 -9.13 -24.41 -13.13
CA VAL A 30 -9.72 -24.19 -11.80
C VAL A 30 -8.73 -23.47 -10.88
N GLY A 31 -7.46 -23.86 -10.90
CA GLY A 31 -6.40 -23.20 -10.15
C GLY A 31 -6.23 -21.73 -10.54
N GLY A 32 -6.19 -21.43 -11.84
CA GLY A 32 -6.11 -20.06 -12.35
C GLY A 32 -7.30 -19.21 -11.93
N PHE A 33 -8.52 -19.76 -11.97
CA PHE A 33 -9.72 -19.06 -11.53
C PHE A 33 -9.69 -18.73 -10.03
N ILE A 34 -9.27 -19.68 -9.18
CA ILE A 34 -9.15 -19.45 -7.73
C ILE A 34 -8.12 -18.36 -7.43
N LEU A 35 -6.95 -18.40 -8.09
CA LEU A 35 -5.92 -17.38 -7.91
C LEU A 35 -6.40 -15.99 -8.31
N ALA A 36 -7.07 -15.86 -9.47
CA ALA A 36 -7.64 -14.59 -9.91
C ALA A 36 -8.72 -14.06 -8.93
N ALA A 37 -9.55 -14.93 -8.36
CA ALA A 37 -10.56 -14.53 -7.37
C ALA A 37 -9.93 -14.04 -6.05
N ILE A 38 -8.86 -14.69 -5.59
CA ILE A 38 -8.10 -14.26 -4.40
C ILE A 38 -7.45 -12.90 -4.64
N GLU A 39 -6.82 -12.74 -5.81
CA GLU A 39 -6.21 -11.47 -6.21
C GLU A 39 -7.25 -10.35 -6.23
N GLN A 40 -8.35 -10.52 -6.96
CA GLN A 40 -9.42 -9.51 -7.02
C GLN A 40 -9.95 -9.14 -5.63
N ASN A 41 -10.16 -10.13 -4.75
CA ASN A 41 -10.63 -9.85 -3.40
C ASN A 41 -9.61 -9.06 -2.56
N SER A 42 -8.31 -9.28 -2.76
CA SER A 42 -7.27 -8.54 -2.04
C SER A 42 -7.20 -7.05 -2.43
N PHE A 43 -7.64 -6.69 -3.64
CA PHE A 43 -7.68 -5.31 -4.14
C PHE A 43 -8.96 -4.56 -3.80
N ARG A 44 -9.98 -5.23 -3.22
CA ARG A 44 -11.22 -4.61 -2.72
C ARG A 44 -11.11 -4.00 -1.33
N ALA A 45 -9.88 -3.86 -0.84
CA ALA A 45 -9.57 -3.29 0.46
C ALA A 45 -8.44 -2.26 0.31
N PRO A 46 -8.37 -1.26 1.21
CA PRO A 46 -7.26 -0.32 1.25
C PRO A 46 -5.91 -1.05 1.24
N LEU A 47 -4.90 -0.43 0.61
CA LEU A 47 -3.52 -0.90 0.74
C LEU A 47 -3.07 -0.71 2.19
N ASP A 48 -2.76 -1.80 2.88
CA ASP A 48 -2.32 -1.78 4.27
C ASP A 48 -0.84 -1.37 4.34
N VAL A 49 -0.59 -0.18 4.89
CA VAL A 49 0.76 0.33 5.13
C VAL A 49 0.95 0.48 6.63
N ALA A 50 1.93 -0.26 7.16
CA ALA A 50 2.21 -0.28 8.59
C ALA A 50 2.48 1.14 9.12
N VAL A 51 1.89 1.46 10.27
CA VAL A 51 2.01 2.76 10.92
C VAL A 51 3.23 2.76 11.86
N PRO A 52 3.99 3.87 11.99
CA PRO A 52 5.11 3.96 12.93
C PRO A 52 4.68 3.61 14.37
N PRO A 53 5.62 3.14 15.21
CA PRO A 53 5.34 2.95 16.63
C PRO A 53 4.92 4.27 17.29
N GLU A 54 4.28 4.18 18.46
CA GLU A 54 3.84 5.36 19.23
C GLU A 54 2.88 6.29 18.47
N THR A 55 2.15 5.71 17.51
CA THR A 55 1.16 6.41 16.70
C THR A 55 -0.24 5.96 17.07
N THR A 56 -1.17 6.90 17.19
CA THR A 56 -2.57 6.66 17.55
C THR A 56 -3.49 7.18 16.48
N VAL A 57 -4.60 6.48 16.24
CA VAL A 57 -5.66 6.92 15.34
C VAL A 57 -6.46 8.03 16.01
N LEU A 58 -6.63 9.15 15.30
CA LEU A 58 -7.45 10.26 15.75
C LEU A 58 -8.85 10.25 15.14
N ALA A 59 -8.94 9.98 13.84
CA ALA A 59 -10.20 9.98 13.11
C ALA A 59 -10.12 9.10 11.87
N THR A 60 -11.29 8.68 11.38
CA THR A 60 -11.43 7.98 10.11
C THR A 60 -12.66 8.54 9.41
N ASP A 61 -12.45 9.09 8.22
CA ASP A 61 -13.49 9.66 7.36
C ASP A 61 -13.68 8.75 6.15
N GLU A 62 -14.86 8.14 6.03
CA GLU A 62 -15.25 7.44 4.81
C GLU A 62 -15.64 8.47 3.74
N LEU A 63 -14.88 8.54 2.65
CA LEU A 63 -15.12 9.49 1.56
C LEU A 63 -16.04 8.88 0.50
N SER A 64 -15.89 7.58 0.25
CA SER A 64 -16.74 6.78 -0.64
C SER A 64 -16.65 5.29 -0.28
N PRO A 65 -17.45 4.39 -0.89
CA PRO A 65 -17.30 2.95 -0.69
C PRO A 65 -15.92 2.38 -1.07
N ALA A 66 -15.12 3.13 -1.83
CA ALA A 66 -13.82 2.72 -2.35
C ALA A 66 -12.70 3.71 -1.99
N SER A 67 -12.95 4.61 -1.03
CA SER A 67 -11.94 5.54 -0.54
C SER A 67 -12.22 6.01 0.88
N GLN A 68 -11.15 6.18 1.66
CA GLN A 68 -11.22 6.67 3.03
C GLN A 68 -10.01 7.54 3.35
N ARG A 69 -10.15 8.37 4.39
CA ARG A 69 -9.06 9.12 4.98
C ARG A 69 -8.90 8.74 6.44
N VAL A 70 -7.69 8.35 6.86
CA VAL A 70 -7.39 8.03 8.26
C VAL A 70 -6.38 9.02 8.78
N PHE A 71 -6.67 9.63 9.92
CA PHE A 71 -5.82 10.61 10.56
C PHE A 71 -5.15 9.98 11.77
N TYR A 72 -3.84 10.14 11.85
CA TYR A 72 -3.04 9.67 12.97
C TYR A 72 -2.25 10.82 13.60
N GLU A 73 -1.87 10.59 14.85
CA GLU A 73 -0.94 11.41 15.61
C GLU A 73 0.16 10.54 16.20
N SER A 74 1.40 10.99 16.02
CA SER A 74 2.61 10.32 16.48
C SER A 74 3.43 11.27 17.36
N LEU A 75 4.10 10.72 18.38
CA LEU A 75 5.06 11.45 19.22
C LEU A 75 6.45 11.57 18.57
N LEU A 76 6.65 10.92 17.43
CA LEU A 76 7.90 10.98 16.67
C LEU A 76 8.03 12.30 15.91
N GLU A 77 9.26 12.73 15.65
CA GLU A 77 9.54 13.88 14.78
C GLU A 77 9.16 13.58 13.32
N PRO A 78 8.72 14.58 12.53
CA PRO A 78 8.30 14.37 11.14
C PRO A 78 9.38 13.69 10.28
N GLU A 79 10.65 14.01 10.50
CA GLU A 79 11.78 13.43 9.79
C GLU A 79 12.01 11.95 10.11
N ASP A 80 11.70 11.51 11.33
CA ASP A 80 11.80 10.10 11.72
C ASP A 80 10.63 9.30 11.13
N VAL A 81 9.42 9.87 11.15
CA VAL A 81 8.23 9.30 10.49
C VAL A 81 8.45 9.19 8.98
N TYR A 82 9.00 10.24 8.35
CA TYR A 82 9.40 10.23 6.95
C TYR A 82 10.39 9.10 6.65
N ARG A 83 11.45 8.94 7.46
CA ARG A 83 12.45 7.88 7.26
C ARG A 83 11.85 6.49 7.38
N TYR A 84 10.92 6.31 8.32
CA TYR A 84 10.18 5.05 8.47
C TYR A 84 9.39 4.69 7.21
N TYR A 85 8.59 5.63 6.68
CA TYR A 85 7.82 5.36 5.46
C TYR A 85 8.69 5.25 4.20
N ASP A 86 9.79 6.00 4.12
CA ASP A 86 10.73 5.91 3.02
C ASP A 86 11.42 4.53 2.96
N GLN A 87 11.67 3.92 4.14
CA GLN A 87 12.12 2.53 4.23
C GLN A 87 11.04 1.55 3.77
N LEU A 88 9.81 1.69 4.27
CA LEU A 88 8.70 0.83 3.85
C LEU A 88 8.42 0.93 2.35
N LEU A 89 8.57 2.11 1.76
CA LEU A 89 8.37 2.32 0.33
C LEU A 89 9.42 1.55 -0.48
N ALA A 90 10.69 1.61 -0.08
CA ALA A 90 11.74 0.82 -0.73
C ALA A 90 11.50 -0.69 -0.61
N GLU A 91 11.01 -1.16 0.55
CA GLU A 91 10.61 -2.54 0.77
C GLU A 91 9.41 -2.96 -0.11
N HIS A 92 8.40 -2.09 -0.21
CA HIS A 92 7.21 -2.28 -1.04
C HIS A 92 7.53 -2.38 -2.53
N GLU A 93 8.47 -1.55 -3.00
CA GLU A 93 8.94 -1.56 -4.39
C GLU A 93 9.98 -2.65 -4.69
N GLY A 94 10.56 -3.27 -3.65
CA GLY A 94 11.63 -4.26 -3.79
C GLY A 94 12.95 -3.67 -4.32
N VAL A 95 13.26 -2.42 -3.96
CA VAL A 95 14.45 -1.67 -4.41
C VAL A 95 15.40 -1.38 -3.25
N ASP A 96 16.68 -1.13 -3.55
CA ASP A 96 17.66 -0.74 -2.54
C ASP A 96 17.34 0.67 -2.01
N ILE A 97 17.30 0.84 -0.69
CA ILE A 97 17.05 2.12 -0.02
C ILE A 97 18.03 3.23 -0.45
N ASN A 98 19.21 2.86 -0.93
CA ASN A 98 20.26 3.76 -1.38
C ASN A 98 20.22 4.06 -2.89
N ASP A 99 19.34 3.42 -3.67
CA ASP A 99 19.22 3.69 -5.11
C ASP A 99 18.81 5.15 -5.33
N PRO A 100 19.59 5.98 -6.06
CA PRO A 100 19.22 7.36 -6.33
C PRO A 100 17.98 7.52 -7.23
N ASN A 101 17.58 6.48 -7.98
CA ASN A 101 16.48 6.52 -8.93
C ASN A 101 15.17 5.93 -8.41
N ARG A 102 15.15 5.39 -7.18
CA ARG A 102 13.92 4.86 -6.59
C ARG A 102 12.90 5.97 -6.30
N GLU A 103 11.64 5.58 -6.13
CA GLU A 103 10.64 6.48 -5.57
C GLU A 103 10.97 6.77 -4.10
N ARG A 104 10.78 8.02 -3.70
CA ARG A 104 11.07 8.51 -2.36
C ARG A 104 9.91 9.35 -1.89
N CYS A 105 9.73 9.39 -0.58
CA CYS A 105 8.86 10.39 0.00
C CYS A 105 9.40 11.80 -0.34
N VAL A 106 8.53 12.68 -0.84
CA VAL A 106 8.90 14.01 -1.33
C VAL A 106 8.51 15.07 -0.30
N ARG A 107 9.45 15.94 0.07
CA ARG A 107 9.18 17.10 0.92
C ARG A 107 8.65 18.27 0.09
N SER A 108 7.60 18.92 0.57
CA SER A 108 7.07 20.18 0.02
C SER A 108 6.98 21.24 1.13
N PRO A 109 7.58 22.43 0.98
CA PRO A 109 8.56 22.76 -0.06
C PRO A 109 9.84 21.90 0.08
N SER A 110 10.68 21.85 -0.94
CA SER A 110 11.91 21.04 -0.88
C SER A 110 12.89 21.51 0.22
N ARG A 111 12.83 22.80 0.59
CA ARG A 111 13.57 23.41 1.70
C ARG A 111 12.77 24.53 2.34
N GLY A 112 12.99 24.77 3.62
CA GLY A 112 12.33 25.85 4.36
C GLY A 112 10.85 25.57 4.62
N GLU A 113 10.07 26.63 4.72
CA GLU A 113 8.64 26.60 5.02
C GLU A 113 7.83 27.11 3.83
N PHE A 114 6.55 26.73 3.73
CA PHE A 114 5.64 27.31 2.76
C PHE A 114 5.54 28.83 2.94
N GLU A 115 5.47 29.59 1.85
CA GLU A 115 5.35 31.05 1.91
C GLU A 115 4.09 31.52 2.64
N SER A 116 3.04 30.70 2.62
CA SER A 116 1.79 30.94 3.34
C SER A 116 1.88 30.66 4.85
N TYR A 117 2.96 30.05 5.32
CA TYR A 117 3.06 29.64 6.72
C TYR A 117 3.15 30.85 7.65
N LYS A 118 2.31 30.85 8.69
CA LYS A 118 2.32 31.81 9.78
C LYS A 118 2.10 31.07 11.09
N PRO A 119 3.00 31.21 12.08
CA PRO A 119 2.80 30.59 13.38
C PRO A 119 1.46 31.00 14.01
N GLY A 120 0.67 30.01 14.45
CA GLY A 120 -0.57 30.21 15.18
C GLY A 120 -1.84 30.31 14.33
N ASP A 121 -1.79 30.32 13.00
CA ASP A 121 -3.00 30.33 12.16
C ASP A 121 -3.47 28.93 11.70
N GLY A 122 -2.77 27.88 12.14
CA GLY A 122 -3.00 26.50 11.72
C GLY A 122 -2.46 26.15 10.34
N SER A 123 -1.73 27.05 9.67
CA SER A 123 -1.00 26.71 8.45
C SER A 123 0.17 25.78 8.76
N VAL A 124 0.40 24.85 7.84
CA VAL A 124 1.45 23.85 7.95
C VAL A 124 2.75 24.42 7.37
N PRO A 125 3.89 24.31 8.06
CA PRO A 125 5.15 24.85 7.56
C PRO A 125 5.72 24.01 6.41
N PHE A 126 5.62 22.69 6.46
CA PHE A 126 6.06 21.77 5.40
C PHE A 126 5.35 20.43 5.55
N GLU A 127 5.38 19.63 4.50
CA GLU A 127 4.86 18.26 4.50
C GLU A 127 5.79 17.31 3.74
N TYR A 128 5.73 16.03 4.09
CA TYR A 128 6.27 14.94 3.27
C TYR A 128 5.11 14.15 2.69
N ARG A 129 5.25 13.72 1.44
CA ARG A 129 4.28 12.85 0.77
C ARG A 129 4.94 11.57 0.31
N CYS A 130 4.38 10.44 0.70
CA CYS A 130 4.78 9.11 0.25
C CYS A 130 3.60 8.48 -0.48
N LEU A 131 3.79 7.98 -1.70
CA LEU A 131 2.75 7.27 -2.42
C LEU A 131 3.07 5.78 -2.43
N PHE A 132 2.21 4.99 -1.81
CA PHE A 132 2.23 3.54 -1.95
C PHE A 132 1.18 3.16 -2.98
N GLN A 133 1.60 2.61 -4.11
CA GLN A 133 0.70 2.15 -5.16
C GLN A 133 0.94 0.67 -5.45
N GLN A 134 -0.13 -0.05 -5.73
CA GLN A 134 -0.05 -1.43 -6.18
C GLN A 134 -1.05 -1.66 -7.31
N THR A 135 -0.60 -2.36 -8.35
CA THR A 135 -1.40 -2.77 -9.49
C THR A 135 -1.41 -4.29 -9.57
N SER A 136 -2.60 -4.88 -9.70
CA SER A 136 -2.77 -6.34 -9.90
C SER A 136 -2.37 -6.78 -11.31
N LEU A 137 -2.23 -8.08 -11.51
CA LEU A 137 -2.01 -8.68 -12.83
C LEU A 137 -3.19 -8.42 -13.79
N LEU A 138 -4.38 -8.13 -13.25
CA LEU A 138 -5.58 -7.82 -14.00
C LEU A 138 -5.78 -6.32 -14.24
N GLY A 139 -4.83 -5.47 -13.81
CA GLY A 139 -4.88 -4.02 -14.00
C GLY A 139 -5.78 -3.26 -13.01
N ILE A 140 -6.20 -3.91 -11.93
CA ILE A 140 -6.91 -3.28 -10.79
C ILE A 140 -5.88 -2.56 -9.92
N ASP A 141 -6.15 -1.30 -9.60
CA ASP A 141 -5.25 -0.44 -8.82
C ASP A 141 -5.75 -0.19 -7.40
N ARG A 142 -4.80 -0.03 -6.48
CA ARG A 142 -5.04 0.55 -5.15
C ARG A 142 -3.86 1.42 -4.74
N ALA A 143 -4.13 2.44 -3.94
CA ALA A 143 -3.12 3.37 -3.49
C ALA A 143 -3.37 3.87 -2.07
N THR A 144 -2.30 4.24 -1.39
CA THR A 144 -2.32 4.96 -0.12
C THR A 144 -1.30 6.09 -0.20
N MET A 145 -1.81 7.32 -0.25
CA MET A 145 -0.99 8.53 -0.14
C MET A 145 -0.88 8.88 1.34
N ILE A 146 0.35 8.98 1.82
CA ILE A 146 0.65 9.33 3.20
C ILE A 146 1.21 10.73 3.22
N THR A 147 0.49 11.65 3.86
CA THR A 147 0.97 13.02 4.10
C THR A 147 1.43 13.13 5.55
N ILE A 148 2.66 13.57 5.75
CA ILE A 148 3.30 13.70 7.07
C ILE A 148 3.60 15.17 7.28
N GLN A 149 3.13 15.74 8.38
CA GLN A 149 3.30 17.15 8.69
C GLN A 149 3.55 17.36 10.18
N PRO A 150 4.34 18.35 10.59
CA PRO A 150 4.40 18.72 11.98
C PRO A 150 3.03 19.19 12.45
N GLY A 151 2.69 18.90 13.70
CA GLY A 151 1.52 19.44 14.33
C GLY A 151 1.67 20.95 14.54
N VAL A 152 0.56 21.66 14.35
CA VAL A 152 0.53 23.12 14.33
C VAL A 152 -0.46 23.67 15.33
N ARG A 153 -0.17 24.88 15.80
CA ARG A 153 -1.08 25.66 16.64
C ARG A 153 -2.04 26.46 15.78
N ASN A 154 -3.32 26.44 16.14
CA ASN A 154 -4.36 27.26 15.55
C ASN A 154 -5.06 28.07 16.67
N ASP A 155 -4.67 29.34 16.79
CA ASP A 155 -5.15 30.29 17.79
C ASP A 155 -6.63 30.66 17.56
N ALA A 156 -7.13 30.52 16.32
CA ALA A 156 -8.53 30.81 15.99
C ALA A 156 -9.48 29.70 16.46
N THR A 157 -9.05 28.43 16.40
CA THR A 157 -9.84 27.28 16.88
C THR A 157 -9.49 26.88 18.32
N GLY A 158 -8.38 27.38 18.86
CA GLY A 158 -7.86 26.99 20.18
C GLY A 158 -7.20 25.60 20.19
N GLN A 159 -6.93 25.02 19.02
CA GLN A 159 -6.26 23.72 18.91
C GLN A 159 -4.74 23.90 18.92
N ASN A 160 -4.04 23.02 19.64
CA ASN A 160 -2.58 22.99 19.63
C ASN A 160 -2.06 21.55 19.50
N PHE A 161 -1.39 21.27 18.39
CA PHE A 161 -0.70 20.01 18.11
C PHE A 161 0.83 20.20 18.04
N GLU A 162 1.37 21.34 18.49
CA GLU A 162 2.82 21.56 18.55
C GLU A 162 3.50 20.44 19.34
N GLY A 163 4.60 19.90 18.81
CA GLY A 163 5.35 18.80 19.43
C GLY A 163 4.84 17.39 19.10
N THR A 164 3.82 17.26 18.24
CA THR A 164 3.42 15.97 17.66
C THR A 164 3.54 16.00 16.13
N THR A 165 3.53 14.83 15.50
CA THR A 165 3.48 14.67 14.05
C THR A 165 2.11 14.16 13.64
N ARG A 166 1.54 14.83 12.64
CA ARG A 166 0.28 14.45 12.01
C ARG A 166 0.55 13.62 10.78
N ILE A 167 -0.16 12.50 10.65
CA ILE A 167 -0.04 11.59 9.51
C ILE A 167 -1.43 11.36 8.94
N ASP A 168 -1.61 11.70 7.68
CA ASP A 168 -2.89 11.59 6.98
C ASP A 168 -2.75 10.52 5.89
N TYR A 169 -3.49 9.42 6.03
CA TYR A 169 -3.61 8.39 5.02
C TYR A 169 -4.81 8.73 4.14
N GLU A 170 -4.58 8.98 2.86
CA GLU A 170 -5.63 9.02 1.85
C GLU A 170 -5.57 7.75 1.01
N GLN A 171 -6.59 6.90 1.16
CA GLN A 171 -6.61 5.56 0.61
C GLN A 171 -7.68 5.44 -0.46
N TYR A 172 -7.31 4.78 -1.55
CA TYR A 172 -8.17 4.49 -2.70
C TYR A 172 -7.99 3.03 -3.10
N TRP A 173 -9.08 2.38 -3.49
CA TRP A 173 -9.09 1.06 -4.08
C TRP A 173 -10.24 0.93 -5.08
N GLU A 174 -10.27 -0.15 -5.84
CA GLU A 174 -11.38 -0.45 -6.74
C GLU A 174 -12.44 -1.34 -6.06
N PRO A 175 -13.74 -1.05 -6.26
CA PRO A 175 -14.84 -1.84 -5.69
C PRO A 175 -15.01 -3.24 -6.31
#